data_AF-A0DN70-F1
#
_entry.id   AF-A0DN70-F1
#
_cell.length_a   1.000
_cell.length_b   1.000
_cell.length_c   1.000
_cell.angle_alpha   90.00
_cell.angle_beta   90.00
_cell.angle_gamma   90.00
#
_symmetry.space_group_name_H-M   'P 1'
#
loop_
_entity.id
_entity.type
_entity.pdbx_description
1 polymer ?
#
loop_
_entity_poly.entity_id
_entity_poly.type
_entity_poly.pdbx_seq_one_letter_code
_entity_poly.pdbx_strand_id
1 'polypeptide(L)'
;MTIHFHTEIGAIGVGPYPKLGQELGDLQNAGKESCTLNPGATTFESSESFGIIRGGHLDMTVLGAMQITKQGDIANWVIPGKMVKGMGGAMDLVASGSKVLVVMEHTAKGEVKFVNQLQYPATGMNKVSQVITDKAVFVKRDGQIGFDRNLK
;
A
#
# COMPACT_ATOMS: atom_id res chain seq x y z
N MET A 1 17.08 -10.40 10.55
CA MET A 1 16.59 -9.23 9.81
C MET A 1 15.45 -8.64 10.60
N THR A 2 15.51 -7.34 10.91
CA THR A 2 14.44 -6.62 11.63
C THR A 2 13.66 -5.77 10.63
N ILE A 3 12.34 -5.74 10.73
CA ILE A 3 11.45 -4.93 9.87
C ILE A 3 10.80 -3.87 10.74
N HIS A 4 10.83 -2.62 10.29
CA HIS A 4 10.15 -1.51 10.95
C HIS A 4 8.93 -1.09 10.12
N PHE A 5 7.75 -1.09 10.73
CA PHE A 5 6.54 -0.59 10.10
C PHE A 5 6.41 0.92 10.33
N HIS A 6 6.22 1.66 9.25
CA HIS A 6 5.90 3.08 9.24
C HIS A 6 4.38 3.28 9.15
N THR A 7 3.82 4.21 9.92
CA THR A 7 2.42 4.67 9.79
C THR A 7 2.40 6.12 9.33
N GLU A 8 1.55 6.43 8.35
CA GLU A 8 1.40 7.79 7.81
C GLU A 8 0.92 8.81 8.87
N ILE A 9 0.33 8.32 9.97
CA ILE A 9 -0.13 9.14 11.11
C ILE A 9 1.04 9.63 11.99
N GLY A 10 2.29 9.20 11.73
CA GLY A 10 3.47 9.81 12.36
C GLY A 10 4.23 8.92 13.33
N ALA A 11 4.50 7.67 12.95
CA ALA A 11 5.42 6.82 13.71
C ALA A 11 6.15 5.80 12.84
N ILE A 12 7.34 5.40 13.28
CA ILE A 12 8.08 4.24 12.76
C ILE A 12 8.38 3.26 13.89
N GLY A 13 8.29 1.96 13.61
CA GLY A 13 8.41 0.91 14.63
C GLY A 13 7.07 0.57 15.29
N VAL A 14 5.96 0.70 14.55
CA VAL A 14 4.63 0.29 15.02
C VAL A 14 4.63 -1.20 15.35
N GLY A 15 4.10 -1.51 16.53
CA GLY A 15 3.99 -2.85 17.09
C GLY A 15 2.62 -3.50 16.85
N PRO A 16 2.36 -4.66 17.50
CA PRO A 16 1.07 -5.34 17.41
C PRO A 16 -0.07 -4.52 18.04
N TYR A 17 -1.29 -5.00 17.85
CA TYR A 17 -2.45 -4.52 18.61
C TYR A 17 -2.19 -4.66 20.13
N PRO A 18 -2.67 -3.69 20.94
CA PRO A 18 -2.58 -3.77 22.39
C PRO A 18 -3.41 -4.96 22.92
N LYS A 19 -3.07 -5.40 24.13
CA LYS A 19 -3.95 -6.32 24.87
C LYS A 19 -5.23 -5.58 25.26
N LEU A 20 -6.31 -6.33 25.43
CA LEU A 20 -7.58 -5.79 25.91
C LEU A 20 -7.40 -4.99 27.21
N GLY A 21 -7.86 -3.74 27.23
CA GLY A 21 -7.73 -2.82 28.37
C GLY A 21 -6.41 -2.05 28.42
N GLN A 22 -5.53 -2.22 27.42
CA GLN A 22 -4.27 -1.48 27.27
C GLN A 22 -4.28 -0.58 26.02
N GLU A 23 -5.45 -0.34 25.45
CA GLU A 23 -5.63 0.57 24.32
C GLU A 23 -5.30 2.01 24.73
N LEU A 24 -4.51 2.68 23.89
CA LEU A 24 -4.20 4.10 24.05
C LEU A 24 -4.85 4.85 22.88
N GLY A 25 -5.78 5.76 23.20
CA GLY A 25 -6.57 6.47 22.19
C GLY A 25 -5.73 7.25 21.18
N ASP A 26 -4.58 7.77 21.62
CA ASP A 26 -3.69 8.61 20.82
C ASP A 26 -2.70 7.79 19.96
N LEU A 27 -2.61 6.46 20.16
CA LEU A 27 -1.74 5.58 19.38
C LEU A 27 -2.56 4.70 18.45
N GLN A 28 -2.64 5.12 17.19
CA GLN A 28 -3.40 4.43 16.16
C GLN A 28 -2.56 4.17 14.90
N ASN A 29 -2.89 3.09 14.20
CA ASN A 29 -2.37 2.82 12.87
C ASN A 29 -3.16 3.63 11.80
N ALA A 30 -2.71 3.59 10.55
CA ALA A 30 -3.39 4.24 9.42
C ALA A 30 -4.86 3.81 9.22
N GLY A 31 -5.24 2.63 9.73
CA GLY A 31 -6.60 2.09 9.72
C GLY A 31 -7.49 2.60 10.86
N LYS A 32 -6.99 3.49 11.73
CA LYS A 32 -7.66 4.00 12.95
C LYS A 32 -7.88 2.93 14.02
N GLU A 33 -7.04 1.91 14.03
CA GLU A 33 -7.06 0.86 15.05
C GLU A 33 -5.95 1.15 16.08
N SER A 34 -6.24 0.93 17.37
CA SER A 34 -5.24 1.10 18.43
C SER A 34 -4.04 0.19 18.22
N CYS A 35 -2.84 0.73 18.35
CA CYS A 35 -1.59 -0.02 18.18
C CYS A 35 -0.60 0.24 19.32
N THR A 36 0.45 -0.56 19.39
CA THR A 36 1.59 -0.35 20.30
C THR A 36 2.81 0.17 19.54
N LEU A 37 3.87 0.54 20.28
CA LEU A 37 5.16 0.91 19.73
C LEU A 37 6.21 -0.10 20.19
N ASN A 38 7.02 -0.60 19.26
CA ASN A 38 8.15 -1.48 19.60
C ASN A 38 9.28 -0.68 20.27
N PRO A 39 10.18 -1.33 21.03
CA PRO A 39 11.39 -0.68 21.52
C PRO A 39 12.19 -0.01 20.39
N GLY A 40 12.57 1.26 20.58
CA GLY A 40 13.27 2.06 19.57
C GLY A 40 12.36 2.71 18.52
N ALA A 41 11.04 2.67 18.70
CA ALA A 41 10.11 3.44 17.88
C ALA A 41 10.25 4.95 18.08
N THR A 42 9.93 5.70 17.04
CA THR A 42 9.96 7.18 17.03
C THR A 42 8.63 7.69 16.49
N THR A 43 8.12 8.77 17.08
CA THR A 43 6.94 9.51 16.62
C THR A 43 7.35 10.86 16.03
N PHE A 44 6.53 11.38 15.13
CA PHE A 44 6.78 12.63 14.41
C PHE A 44 5.47 13.23 13.88
N GLU A 45 5.50 14.50 13.48
CA GLU A 45 4.35 15.17 12.89
C GLU A 45 4.02 14.64 11.49
N SER A 46 2.80 14.85 11.02
CA SER A 46 2.37 14.41 9.68
C SER A 46 3.21 15.02 8.55
N SER A 47 3.71 16.25 8.73
CA SER A 47 4.60 16.93 7.77
C SER A 47 5.89 16.12 7.55
N GLU A 48 6.52 15.67 8.64
CA GLU A 48 7.71 14.84 8.64
C GLU A 48 7.41 13.44 8.12
N SER A 49 6.28 12.84 8.53
CA SER A 49 5.80 11.54 8.03
C SER A 49 5.72 11.49 6.50
N PHE A 50 5.04 12.48 5.90
CA PHE A 50 4.98 12.59 4.45
C PHE A 50 6.28 13.10 3.82
N GLY A 51 7.16 13.75 4.58
CA GLY A 51 8.53 14.05 4.19
C GLY A 51 9.36 12.77 3.99
N ILE A 52 9.30 11.84 4.94
CA ILE A 52 9.90 10.51 4.87
C ILE A 52 9.36 9.74 3.67
N ILE A 53 8.04 9.71 3.49
CA ILE A 53 7.38 9.04 2.36
C ILE A 53 7.83 9.65 1.03
N ARG A 54 7.59 10.95 0.80
CA ARG A 54 7.87 11.60 -0.48
C ARG A 54 9.37 11.70 -0.78
N GLY A 55 10.20 11.72 0.25
CA GLY A 55 11.67 11.69 0.14
C GLY A 55 12.24 10.33 -0.27
N GLY A 56 11.40 9.29 -0.36
CA GLY A 56 11.83 7.96 -0.79
C GLY A 56 12.65 7.21 0.26
N HIS A 57 12.43 7.52 1.54
CA HIS A 57 13.14 6.90 2.66
C HIS A 57 12.54 5.54 3.08
N LEU A 58 11.43 5.12 2.44
CA LEU A 58 10.84 3.80 2.64
C LEU A 58 11.39 2.80 1.63
N ASP A 59 11.78 1.61 2.09
CA ASP A 59 12.22 0.54 1.20
C ASP A 59 11.07 -0.02 0.34
N MET A 60 9.89 -0.18 0.96
CA MET A 60 8.75 -0.87 0.36
C MET A 60 7.42 -0.29 0.85
N THR A 61 6.47 -0.22 -0.08
CA THR A 61 5.07 0.10 0.18
C THR A 61 4.20 -1.08 -0.25
N VAL A 62 3.29 -1.54 0.62
CA VAL A 62 2.32 -2.60 0.31
C VAL A 62 0.91 -2.06 0.31
N LEU A 63 0.18 -2.22 -0.79
CA LEU A 63 -1.18 -1.69 -0.97
C LEU A 63 -2.13 -2.73 -1.55
N GLY A 64 -3.42 -2.59 -1.23
CA GLY A 64 -4.48 -3.22 -1.99
C GLY A 64 -4.77 -2.44 -3.29
N ALA A 65 -5.38 -3.12 -4.27
CA ALA A 65 -5.86 -2.49 -5.49
C ALA A 65 -7.24 -2.98 -5.90
N MET A 66 -8.00 -2.09 -6.56
CA MET A 66 -9.27 -2.41 -7.22
C MET A 66 -9.04 -2.73 -8.70
N GLN A 67 -8.13 -2.00 -9.36
CA GLN A 67 -7.69 -2.26 -10.73
C GLN A 67 -6.18 -2.05 -10.88
N ILE A 68 -5.57 -2.84 -11.76
CA ILE A 68 -4.17 -2.73 -12.15
C ILE A 68 -4.05 -2.84 -13.68
N THR A 69 -3.14 -2.07 -14.30
CA THR A 69 -2.80 -2.21 -15.72
C THR A 69 -1.50 -2.96 -15.94
N LYS A 70 -1.24 -3.38 -17.19
CA LYS A 70 0.03 -4.00 -17.56
C LYS A 70 1.21 -3.05 -17.36
N GLN A 71 1.02 -1.74 -17.43
CA GLN A 71 2.05 -0.73 -17.20
C GLN A 71 2.33 -0.54 -15.69
N GLY A 72 1.48 -1.08 -14.82
CA GLY A 72 1.57 -0.89 -13.38
C GLY A 72 0.90 0.40 -12.91
N ASP A 73 -0.14 0.85 -13.62
CA ASP A 73 -1.07 1.84 -13.08
C ASP A 73 -1.95 1.15 -12.02
N ILE A 74 -2.33 1.90 -10.98
CA ILE A 74 -3.11 1.41 -9.85
C ILE A 74 -4.28 2.34 -9.57
N ALA A 75 -5.45 1.75 -9.32
CA ALA A 75 -6.62 2.43 -8.76
C ALA A 75 -7.09 1.67 -7.51
N ASN A 76 -7.21 2.37 -6.37
CA ASN A 76 -7.57 1.73 -5.10
C ASN A 76 -8.39 2.57 -4.11
N TRP A 77 -8.81 3.79 -4.46
CA TRP A 77 -9.43 4.71 -3.49
C TRP A 77 -10.92 5.00 -3.73
N VAL A 78 -11.42 4.78 -4.94
CA VAL A 78 -12.82 5.08 -5.30
C VAL A 78 -13.35 4.18 -6.42
N ILE A 79 -14.62 3.80 -6.30
CA ILE A 79 -15.43 3.23 -7.37
C ILE A 79 -16.55 4.24 -7.64
N PRO A 80 -16.51 4.97 -8.78
CA PRO A 80 -17.52 5.96 -9.11
C PRO A 80 -18.95 5.42 -8.98
N GLY A 81 -19.82 6.15 -8.27
CA GLY A 81 -21.22 5.77 -8.05
C GLY A 81 -21.45 4.61 -7.08
N LYS A 82 -20.42 4.05 -6.43
CA LYS A 82 -20.58 2.94 -5.48
C LYS A 82 -19.85 3.13 -4.15
N MET A 83 -18.56 3.48 -4.18
CA MET A 83 -17.72 3.49 -2.98
C MET A 83 -16.71 4.63 -3.04
N VAL A 84 -16.67 5.45 -2.01
CA VAL A 84 -15.67 6.51 -1.82
C VAL A 84 -15.01 6.30 -0.48
N LYS A 85 -13.75 5.84 -0.46
CA LYS A 85 -12.97 5.69 0.80
C LYS A 85 -12.08 6.90 1.08
N GLY A 86 -11.83 7.75 0.08
CA GLY A 86 -10.77 8.75 0.10
C GLY A 86 -9.41 8.10 -0.18
N MET A 87 -8.48 8.87 -0.75
CA MET A 87 -7.16 8.36 -1.12
C MET A 87 -6.20 8.21 0.07
N GLY A 88 -6.42 8.93 1.18
CA GLY A 88 -5.49 8.95 2.31
C GLY A 88 -4.05 9.24 1.85
N GLY A 89 -3.07 8.60 2.46
CA GLY A 89 -1.67 8.65 2.00
C GLY A 89 -1.34 7.80 0.76
N ALA A 90 -2.30 7.13 0.14
CA ALA A 90 -2.01 6.15 -0.92
C ALA A 90 -1.30 6.76 -2.14
N MET A 91 -1.63 8.01 -2.51
CA MET A 91 -1.00 8.70 -3.63
C MET A 91 0.47 9.04 -3.34
N ASP A 92 0.77 9.55 -2.13
CA ASP A 92 2.14 9.82 -1.69
C ASP A 92 2.97 8.53 -1.61
N LEU A 93 2.39 7.46 -1.05
CA LEU A 93 3.03 6.16 -0.93
C LEU A 93 3.42 5.58 -2.29
N VAL A 94 2.54 5.60 -3.30
CA VAL A 94 2.89 5.12 -4.65
C VAL A 94 3.82 6.07 -5.40
N ALA A 95 3.84 7.36 -5.04
CA ALA A 95 4.71 8.36 -5.65
C ALA A 95 6.13 8.36 -5.06
N SER A 96 6.33 7.84 -3.84
CA SER A 96 7.56 7.87 -3.02
C SER A 96 8.84 7.36 -3.69
N GLY A 97 8.73 6.55 -4.73
CA GLY A 97 9.89 5.87 -5.33
C GLY A 97 10.30 4.58 -4.60
N SER A 98 9.66 4.25 -3.47
CA SER A 98 9.79 2.94 -2.83
C SER A 98 9.32 1.81 -3.74
N LYS A 99 9.72 0.56 -3.46
CA LYS A 99 9.18 -0.59 -4.18
C LYS A 99 7.69 -0.74 -3.85
N VAL A 100 6.81 -0.54 -4.84
CA VAL A 100 5.36 -0.65 -4.66
C VAL A 100 4.90 -2.08 -4.96
N LEU A 101 4.50 -2.79 -3.91
CA LEU A 101 3.92 -4.12 -3.96
C LEU A 101 2.40 -4.02 -3.82
N VAL A 102 1.68 -4.63 -4.76
CA VAL A 102 0.22 -4.77 -4.68
C VAL A 102 -0.14 -6.17 -4.23
N VAL A 103 -0.98 -6.29 -3.21
CA VAL A 103 -1.57 -7.56 -2.77
C VAL A 103 -3.08 -7.47 -2.95
N MET A 104 -3.65 -8.33 -3.79
CA MET A 104 -5.07 -8.27 -4.09
C MET A 104 -5.62 -9.62 -4.56
N GLU A 105 -6.92 -9.86 -4.41
CA GLU A 105 -7.59 -10.93 -5.17
C GLU A 105 -7.47 -10.69 -6.68
N HIS A 106 -7.32 -11.77 -7.44
CA HIS A 106 -7.15 -11.74 -8.90
C HIS A 106 -8.42 -11.26 -9.61
N THR A 107 -9.58 -11.64 -9.08
CA THR A 107 -10.90 -11.30 -9.60
C THR A 107 -11.79 -10.75 -8.50
N ALA A 108 -12.73 -9.87 -8.83
CA ALA A 108 -13.83 -9.49 -7.96
C ALA A 108 -15.16 -9.86 -8.62
N LYS A 109 -15.93 -10.74 -7.98
CA LYS A 109 -17.23 -11.21 -8.49
C LYS A 109 -17.16 -11.78 -9.94
N GLY A 110 -16.09 -12.51 -10.24
CA GLY A 110 -15.84 -13.11 -11.57
C GLY A 110 -15.13 -12.20 -12.57
N GLU A 111 -15.07 -10.89 -12.31
CA GLU A 111 -14.39 -9.93 -13.19
C GLU A 111 -12.90 -9.82 -12.88
N VAL A 112 -12.07 -9.84 -13.91
CA VAL A 112 -10.61 -9.66 -13.77
C VAL A 112 -10.27 -8.24 -13.35
N LYS A 113 -9.37 -8.11 -12.38
CA LYS A 113 -8.92 -6.79 -11.89
C LYS A 113 -7.68 -6.27 -12.61
N PHE A 114 -7.04 -7.12 -13.42
CA PHE A 114 -6.09 -6.70 -14.45
C PHE A 114 -6.85 -6.19 -15.67
N VAL A 115 -6.71 -4.90 -15.96
CA VAL A 115 -7.42 -4.21 -17.04
C VAL A 115 -6.44 -3.58 -18.03
N ASN A 116 -6.85 -3.41 -19.29
CA ASN A 116 -6.00 -2.74 -20.28
C ASN A 116 -5.82 -1.24 -19.97
N GLN A 117 -6.87 -0.62 -19.43
CA GLN A 117 -6.88 0.78 -19.02
C GLN A 117 -7.73 0.91 -17.75
N LEU A 118 -7.25 1.70 -16.80
CA LEU A 118 -8.02 2.01 -15.58
C LEU A 118 -9.37 2.62 -15.96
N GLN A 119 -10.43 2.05 -15.42
CA GLN A 119 -11.80 2.60 -15.50
C GLN A 119 -12.13 3.39 -14.23
N TYR A 120 -11.39 3.14 -13.14
CA TYR A 120 -11.49 3.89 -11.90
C TYR A 120 -10.41 4.97 -11.84
N PRO A 121 -10.65 6.08 -11.11
CA PRO A 121 -9.65 7.12 -10.89
C PRO A 121 -8.32 6.55 -10.40
N ALA A 122 -7.24 6.96 -11.07
CA ALA A 122 -5.90 6.50 -10.74
C ALA A 122 -5.48 6.95 -9.34
N THR A 123 -4.81 6.05 -8.62
CA THR A 123 -3.99 6.35 -7.45
C THR A 123 -2.57 6.70 -7.88
N GLY A 124 -2.05 6.00 -8.89
CA GLY A 124 -0.72 6.25 -9.45
C GLY A 124 -0.55 5.60 -10.82
N MET A 125 0.22 6.25 -11.69
CA MET A 125 0.51 5.77 -13.04
C MET A 125 1.93 5.18 -13.09
N ASN A 126 2.07 3.99 -13.66
CA ASN A 126 3.34 3.32 -13.90
C ASN A 126 4.16 3.06 -12.60
N LYS A 127 3.49 2.99 -11.43
CA LYS A 127 4.16 2.94 -10.10
C LYS A 127 4.33 1.53 -9.54
N VAL A 128 3.46 0.59 -9.88
CA VAL A 128 3.50 -0.75 -9.30
C VAL A 128 4.71 -1.53 -9.80
N SER A 129 5.46 -2.13 -8.87
CA SER A 129 6.64 -2.96 -9.17
C SER A 129 6.32 -4.45 -9.23
N GLN A 130 5.36 -4.91 -8.40
CA GLN A 130 4.99 -6.31 -8.28
C GLN A 130 3.53 -6.43 -7.82
N VAL A 131 2.84 -7.47 -8.29
CA VAL A 131 1.46 -7.80 -7.89
C VAL A 131 1.44 -9.24 -7.41
N ILE A 132 0.92 -9.47 -6.22
CA ILE A 132 0.67 -10.80 -5.66
C ILE A 132 -0.84 -10.99 -5.58
N THR A 133 -1.30 -12.10 -6.14
CA THR A 133 -2.70 -12.51 -6.11
C THR A 133 -2.85 -13.90 -5.54
N ASP A 134 -4.09 -14.31 -5.26
CA ASP A 134 -4.45 -15.68 -4.88
C ASP A 134 -4.12 -16.73 -5.96
N LYS A 135 -3.81 -16.30 -7.19
CA LYS A 135 -3.53 -17.20 -8.33
C LYS A 135 -2.07 -17.19 -8.80
N ALA A 136 -1.39 -16.07 -8.66
CA ALA A 136 -0.07 -15.87 -9.25
C ALA A 136 0.65 -14.64 -8.69
N VAL A 137 1.96 -14.62 -8.91
CA VAL A 137 2.84 -13.47 -8.72
C VAL A 137 3.23 -12.88 -10.08
N PHE A 138 3.13 -11.57 -10.19
CA PHE A 138 3.51 -10.79 -11.36
C PHE A 138 4.58 -9.78 -10.99
N VAL A 139 5.62 -9.65 -11.81
CA VAL A 139 6.75 -8.74 -11.59
C VAL A 139 6.89 -7.82 -12.79
N LYS A 140 7.21 -6.55 -12.54
CA LYS A 140 7.48 -5.58 -13.61
C LYS A 140 8.86 -5.82 -14.22
N ARG A 141 8.90 -6.05 -15.54
CA ARG A 141 10.11 -6.20 -16.35
C ARG A 141 9.91 -5.44 -17.65
N ASP A 142 10.94 -4.71 -18.10
CA ASP A 142 10.88 -3.94 -19.36
C ASP A 142 9.66 -3.00 -19.44
N GLY A 143 9.32 -2.37 -18.30
CA GLY A 143 8.18 -1.45 -18.18
C GLY A 143 6.81 -2.11 -18.07
N GLN A 144 6.70 -3.44 -18.05
CA GLN A 144 5.43 -4.15 -18.02
C GLN A 144 5.35 -5.22 -16.92
N ILE A 145 4.19 -5.30 -16.27
CA ILE A 145 3.83 -6.35 -15.32
C ILE A 145 3.55 -7.64 -16.10
N GLY A 146 4.28 -8.70 -15.78
CA GLY A 146 4.11 -10.03 -16.35
C GLY A 146 4.32 -11.13 -15.32
N PHE A 147 3.92 -12.36 -15.65
CA PHE A 147 4.09 -13.51 -14.76
C PHE A 147 5.56 -13.70 -14.35
N ASP A 148 5.78 -13.91 -13.06
CA ASP A 148 7.10 -14.31 -12.60
C ASP A 148 7.35 -15.80 -12.89
N ARG A 149 8.20 -16.08 -13.86
CA ARG A 149 8.57 -17.44 -14.25
C ARG A 149 9.54 -18.13 -13.28
N ASN A 150 10.08 -17.39 -12.31
CA ASN A 150 11.10 -17.88 -11.38
C ASN A 150 10.52 -18.39 -10.06
N LEU A 151 9.25 -18.10 -9.77
CA LEU A 151 8.52 -18.65 -8.64
C LEU A 151 7.87 -19.96 -9.09
N LYS A 152 8.64 -21.05 -8.98
CA LYS A 152 8.14 -22.44 -9.06
C LYS A 152 7.97 -23.00 -7.66
#